data_AF-A0A165RNN9-F1
#
_entry.id   AF-A0A165RNN9-F1
#
_cell.length_a   1.000
_cell.length_b   1.000
_cell.length_c   1.000
_cell.angle_alpha   90.00
_cell.angle_beta   90.00
_cell.angle_gamma   90.00
#
_symmetry.space_group_name_H-M   'P 1'
#
loop_
_entity.id
_entity.type
_entity.pdbx_description
1 polymer ?
#
loop_
_entity_poly.entity_id
_entity_poly.type
_entity_poly.pdbx_seq_one_letter_code
_entity_poly.pdbx_strand_id
1 'polypeptide(L)' 'MRKVAIPFEPDVSTEELIKARGIAATIVKNYGPDYLPVFNRVHELIEEREKQQKEFNLALQYALPGP' A
#
# COMPACT_ATOMS: atom_id res chain seq x y z
N MET A 1 -21.40 10.58 -23.50
CA MET A 1 -20.42 10.52 -22.40
C MET A 1 -19.55 9.29 -22.60
N ARG A 2 -18.28 9.45 -23.00
CA ARG A 2 -17.34 8.33 -23.16
C ARG A 2 -16.86 7.92 -21.77
N LYS A 3 -17.17 6.69 -21.34
CA LYS A 3 -16.55 6.08 -20.16
C LYS A 3 -15.07 5.90 -20.48
N VAL A 4 -14.22 6.77 -19.94
CA VAL A 4 -12.77 6.55 -19.97
C VAL A 4 -12.54 5.39 -19.01
N ALA A 5 -12.38 4.19 -19.56
CA ALA A 5 -11.81 3.08 -18.83
C ALA A 5 -10.38 3.51 -18.50
N ILE A 6 -10.16 3.93 -17.24
CA ILE A 6 -8.82 4.21 -16.72
C ILE A 6 -8.08 2.88 -16.82
N PRO A 7 -7.04 2.76 -17.67
CA PRO A 7 -6.31 1.52 -17.80
C PRO A 7 -5.74 1.19 -16.41
N PHE A 8 -5.98 -0.06 -16.01
CA PHE A 8 -5.51 -0.69 -14.77
C PHE A 8 -4.10 -0.16 -14.44
N GLU A 9 -3.99 0.56 -13.32
CA GLU A 9 -2.69 1.03 -12.85
C GLU A 9 -1.77 -0.19 -12.70
N PRO A 10 -0.50 -0.10 -13.11
CA PRO A 10 0.46 -1.17 -12.86
C PRO A 10 0.41 -1.48 -11.36
N ASP A 11 0.33 -2.76 -11.02
CA ASP A 11 0.29 -3.22 -9.63
C ASP A 11 1.58 -2.76 -8.95
N VAL A 12 1.54 -1.58 -8.32
CA VAL A 12 2.69 -0.95 -7.66
C VAL A 12 3.17 -1.95 -6.63
N SER A 13 4.44 -2.31 -6.59
CA SER A 13 4.94 -3.26 -5.59
C SER A 13 4.92 -2.67 -4.17
N THR A 14 4.90 -3.53 -3.14
CA THR A 14 5.02 -3.05 -1.74
C THR A 14 6.35 -2.32 -1.51
N GLU A 15 7.41 -2.72 -2.20
CA GLU A 15 8.71 -2.05 -2.16
C GLU A 15 8.66 -0.62 -2.71
N GLU A 16 7.91 -0.41 -3.79
CA GLU A 16 7.67 0.93 -4.34
C GLU A 16 6.84 1.79 -3.40
N LEU A 17 5.83 1.21 -2.74
CA LEU A 17 5.06 1.91 -1.70
C LEU A 17 5.96 2.33 -0.52
N ILE A 18 6.88 1.47 -0.08
CA ILE A 18 7.84 1.80 0.99
C ILE A 18 8.73 2.98 0.58
N LYS A 19 9.23 2.98 -0.67
CA LYS A 19 10.00 4.10 -1.22
C LYS A 19 9.17 5.38 -1.26
N ALA A 20 7.93 5.29 -1.75
CA ALA A 20 6.99 6.42 -1.82
C ALA A 20 6.69 6.99 -0.43
N ARG A 21 6.54 6.15 0.60
CA ARG A 21 6.36 6.59 1.99
C ARG A 21 7.56 7.39 2.50
N GLY A 22 8.78 6.96 2.17
CA GLY A 22 10.01 7.69 2.51
C GLY A 22 10.08 9.07 1.85
N ILE A 23 9.67 9.16 0.59
CA ILE A 23 9.56 10.43 -0.14
C ILE A 23 8.52 11.33 0.52
N ALA A 24 7.31 10.80 0.79
CA ALA A 24 6.24 11.57 1.43
C ALA A 24 6.64 12.07 2.83
N ALA A 25 7.33 11.26 3.63
CA ALA A 25 7.86 11.67 4.93
C ALA A 25 8.87 12.82 4.80
N THR A 26 9.72 12.78 3.77
CA THR A 26 10.69 13.84 3.48
C THR A 26 9.97 15.14 3.11
N ILE A 27 8.89 15.05 2.33
CA ILE A 27 8.06 16.21 1.96
C ILE A 27 7.38 16.79 3.22
N VAL A 28 6.76 15.97 4.06
CA VAL A 28 6.15 16.42 5.33
C VAL A 28 7.18 17.11 6.22
N LYS A 29 8.40 16.56 6.33
CA LYS A 29 9.48 17.15 7.11
C LYS A 29 9.90 18.53 6.57
N ASN A 30 9.97 18.70 5.26
CA ASN A 30 10.51 19.91 4.63
C ASN A 30 9.46 21.01 4.43
N TYR A 31 8.21 20.64 4.17
CA TYR A 31 7.14 21.56 3.78
C TYR A 31 5.96 21.60 4.76
N GLY A 32 5.99 20.75 5.79
CA GLY A 32 5.06 20.81 6.90
C GLY A 32 3.82 19.91 6.77
N PRO A 33 2.85 20.09 7.68
CA PRO A 33 1.76 19.15 7.90
C PRO A 33 0.74 19.08 6.76
N ASP A 34 0.71 20.05 5.85
CA ASP A 34 -0.21 20.06 4.70
C ASP A 34 -0.02 18.83 3.78
N TYR A 35 1.15 18.18 3.86
CA TYR A 35 1.48 16.98 3.10
C TYR A 35 1.22 15.67 3.87
N LEU A 36 0.78 15.75 5.14
CA LEU A 36 0.40 14.57 5.92
C LEU A 36 -0.67 13.70 5.24
N PRO A 37 -1.69 14.25 4.55
CA PRO A 37 -2.68 13.40 3.87
C PRO A 37 -2.05 12.44 2.85
N VAL A 38 -1.01 12.90 2.12
CA VAL A 38 -0.30 12.06 1.15
C VAL A 38 0.49 10.98 1.87
N PHE A 39 1.22 11.34 2.92
CA PHE A 39 1.97 10.39 3.73
C PHE A 39 1.04 9.32 4.34
N ASN A 40 -0.07 9.73 4.94
CA ASN A 40 -1.05 8.83 5.55
C ASN A 40 -1.64 7.90 4.51
N ARG A 41 -1.98 8.39 3.32
CA ARG A 41 -2.54 7.55 2.27
C ARG A 41 -1.59 6.45 1.84
N VAL A 42 -0.30 6.78 1.65
CA VAL A 42 0.71 5.76 1.30
C VAL A 42 0.94 4.80 2.46
N HIS A 43 0.88 5.29 3.70
CA HIS A 43 1.01 4.46 4.90
C HIS A 43 -0.12 3.43 5.01
N GLU A 44 -1.37 3.86 4.87
CA GLU A 44 -2.56 3.00 4.90
C GLU A 44 -2.50 1.91 3.83
N LEU A 45 -2.08 2.24 2.60
CA LEU A 45 -1.94 1.27 1.51
C LEU A 45 -0.93 0.15 1.82
N ILE A 46 0.15 0.48 2.56
CA ILE A 46 1.11 -0.53 3.01
C ILE A 46 0.46 -1.44 4.07
N GLU A 47 -0.22 -0.86 5.05
CA GLU A 47 -0.89 -1.63 6.11
C GLU A 47 -1.97 -2.56 5.55
N GLU A 48 -2.77 -2.10 4.59
CA GLU A 48 -3.78 -2.90 3.90
C GLU A 48 -3.16 -4.13 3.24
N ARG A 49 -2.01 -3.97 2.57
CA ARG A 49 -1.31 -5.08 1.91
C ARG A 49 -0.65 -6.04 2.89
N GLU A 50 -0.02 -5.52 3.93
CA GLU A 50 0.55 -6.36 4.98
C GLU A 50 -0.53 -7.20 5.68
N LYS A 51 -1.71 -6.60 5.90
CA LYS A 51 -2.88 -7.31 6.43
C LYS A 51 -3.35 -8.40 5.48
N GLN A 52 -3.52 -8.11 4.19
CA GLN A 52 -3.91 -9.10 3.18
C GLN A 52 -2.91 -10.26 3.09
N GLN A 53 -1.61 -9.97 3.10
CA GLN A 53 -0.57 -11.00 3.09
C GLN A 53 -0.63 -11.87 4.34
N LYS A 54 -0.87 -11.26 5.52
CA LYS A 54 -1.02 -12.00 6.78
C LYS A 54 -2.24 -12.90 6.76
N GLU A 55 -3.38 -12.42 6.27
CA GLU A 55 -4.62 -13.20 6.14
C GLU A 55 -4.45 -14.36 5.16
N PHE A 56 -3.78 -14.11 4.03
CA PHE A 56 -3.45 -15.16 3.05
C PHE A 56 -2.53 -16.23 3.66
N ASN A 57 -1.46 -15.81 4.37
CA ASN A 57 -0.56 -16.74 5.05
C ASN A 57 -1.28 -17.57 6.11
N LEU A 58 -2.21 -16.95 6.85
CA LEU A 58 -3.04 -17.63 7.84
C LEU A 58 -3.95 -18.66 7.15
N ALA A 59 -4.61 -18.29 6.05
CA ALA A 59 -5.44 -19.20 5.28
C ALA A 59 -4.63 -20.39 4.74
N LEU A 60 -3.41 -20.17 4.26
CA LEU A 60 -2.51 -21.25 3.84
C LEU A 60 -2.15 -22.21 4.98
N GLN A 61 -1.87 -21.69 6.18
CA GLN A 61 -1.59 -22.52 7.35
C GLN A 61 -2.77 -23.43 7.73
N TYR A 62 -4.01 -22.94 7.58
CA TYR A 62 -5.21 -23.75 7.82
C TYR A 62 -5.57 -24.69 6.68
N ALA A 63 -5.23 -24.33 5.44
CA ALA A 63 -5.54 -25.13 4.25
C ALA A 63 -4.59 -26.33 4.06
N LEU A 64 -3.38 -26.27 4.62
CA LEU A 64 -2.50 -27.43 4.67
C LEU A 64 -2.97 -28.36 5.80
N PRO A 65 -3.46 -29.59 5.51
CA PRO A 65 -3.70 -30.56 6.57
C PRO A 65 -2.37 -30.80 7.29
N GLY A 66 -2.41 -30.82 8.63
CA GLY A 66 -1.22 -31.13 9.44
C GLY A 66 -0.58 -32.45 9.00
N PRO A 67 0.73 -32.64 9.30
CA PRO A 67 1.45 -33.87 8.98
C PRO A 67 0.78 -35.12 9.54
#